data_AF-A0A1E5QHN5-F1
#
_entry.id   AF-A0A1E5QHN5-F1
#
_cell.length_a   1.000
_cell.length_b   1.000
_cell.length_c   1.000
_cell.angle_alpha   90.00
_cell.angle_beta   90.00
_cell.angle_gamma   90.00
#
_symmetry.space_group_name_H-M   'P 1'
#
loop_
_entity.id
_entity.type
_entity.pdbx_description
1 polymer ?
#
loop_
_entity_poly.entity_id
_entity_poly.type
_entity_poly.pdbx_seq_one_letter_code
_entity_poly.pdbx_strand_id
1 'polypeptide(L)'
;MIRDALPEDYSTEPGLTSSQLLRTLGQAQNLIYKFFLEIVDTLPPEDVLLEFKRLFINHINVTSSEVQQALYDILFVNNEEEFRHTLKRCCYILVNNWEASRHHQSIQNLVNLFEDPAISQYSPSPTTKRLRMWLLNFINSSDFQEIKLFCSRIDTPEVEHWTERFTAYLLVPQYVNFKNPVEQREAARARSQQIKERFKFDLAMYTAHSQSKVINPVKTYKNPTSLGEEVLRLIKVILARRGPFNYLNLANIFLKQIESLNYKEFKDALIEYLAFSIEQKDFIETLRSHLSKKFVRLYESHDEDTVTKALILRTCNKIISYLTTENRKDPSPLFILLLSQGNPLPLVIILLKIILVSKPSRIFLEARVAELILYYQNYDETDCRWIIDFMEILNIAFAIYAENVQYNLIKMNGEGLEDKTLVDLDDYRVFSQMNQASTTEDIPEELEIDENP
;
A
#
# COMPACT_ATOMS: atom_id res chain seq x y z
N MET A 1 -43.92 64.53 -37.31
CA MET A 1 -42.62 64.18 -37.94
C MET A 1 -41.72 63.71 -36.80
N ILE A 2 -41.35 62.42 -36.68
CA ILE A 2 -40.38 61.68 -37.54
C ILE A 2 -39.04 62.47 -37.52
N ARG A 3 -37.86 62.02 -37.09
CA ARG A 3 -37.24 60.70 -36.86
C ARG A 3 -35.81 60.93 -36.27
N ASP A 4 -35.19 59.86 -35.75
CA ASP A 4 -33.74 59.51 -35.79
C ASP A 4 -32.70 60.42 -35.05
N ALA A 5 -31.61 59.94 -34.45
CA ALA A 5 -31.04 58.60 -34.25
C ALA A 5 -30.09 58.62 -33.03
N LEU A 6 -30.10 57.54 -32.23
CA LEU A 6 -28.99 57.14 -31.36
C LEU A 6 -28.36 55.88 -31.97
N PRO A 7 -27.04 55.78 -32.13
CA PRO A 7 -26.39 54.51 -32.44
C PRO A 7 -26.10 53.74 -31.14
N GLU A 8 -26.67 52.54 -31.07
CA GLU A 8 -26.17 51.40 -30.30
C GLU A 8 -24.79 50.97 -30.84
N ASP A 9 -23.82 50.75 -29.95
CA ASP A 9 -22.93 49.57 -29.99
C ASP A 9 -21.91 49.65 -28.84
N TYR A 10 -22.22 48.99 -27.73
CA TYR A 10 -21.22 48.40 -26.85
C TYR A 10 -21.59 46.94 -26.69
N SER A 11 -21.03 46.10 -27.56
CA SER A 11 -21.10 44.66 -27.49
C SER A 11 -20.47 44.18 -26.18
N THR A 12 -21.32 43.77 -25.25
CA THR A 12 -20.96 42.95 -24.10
C THR A 12 -20.57 41.56 -24.61
N GLU A 13 -19.32 41.16 -24.41
CA GLU A 13 -18.91 39.77 -24.63
C GLU A 13 -19.77 38.83 -23.76
N PRO A 14 -20.32 37.73 -24.30
CA PRO A 14 -21.12 36.80 -23.52
C PRO A 14 -20.19 35.98 -22.62
N GLY A 15 -20.32 36.17 -21.30
CA GLY A 15 -19.63 35.36 -20.31
C GLY A 15 -19.90 33.86 -20.52
N LEU A 16 -18.84 33.06 -20.61
CA LEU A 16 -18.89 31.61 -20.78
C LEU A 16 -19.78 30.97 -19.71
N THR A 17 -20.68 30.08 -20.13
CA THR A 17 -21.52 29.30 -19.21
C THR A 17 -20.66 28.31 -18.41
N SER A 18 -21.10 27.93 -17.20
CA SER A 18 -20.37 26.99 -16.32
C SER A 18 -20.02 25.66 -16.99
N SER A 19 -20.88 25.14 -17.87
CA SER A 19 -20.64 23.92 -18.65
C SER A 19 -19.58 24.10 -19.75
N GLN A 20 -19.49 25.29 -20.35
CA GLN A 20 -18.46 25.62 -21.33
C GLN A 20 -17.09 25.80 -20.66
N LEU A 21 -17.04 26.43 -19.48
CA LEU A 21 -15.81 26.54 -18.68
C LEU A 21 -15.25 25.17 -18.28
N LEU A 22 -16.11 24.24 -17.86
CA LEU A 22 -15.70 22.87 -17.54
C LEU A 22 -15.19 22.09 -18.76
N ARG A 23 -15.79 22.31 -19.94
CA ARG A 23 -15.34 21.70 -21.19
C ARG A 23 -13.98 22.24 -21.62
N THR A 24 -13.76 23.54 -21.52
CA THR A 24 -12.46 24.18 -21.81
C THR A 24 -11.39 23.73 -20.82
N LEU A 25 -11.73 23.60 -19.54
CA LEU A 25 -10.84 23.09 -18.50
C LEU A 25 -10.38 21.65 -18.81
N GLY A 26 -11.32 20.75 -19.13
CA GLY A 26 -10.98 19.37 -19.48
C GLY A 26 -10.14 19.25 -20.74
N GLN A 27 -10.34 20.15 -21.72
CA GLN A 27 -9.49 20.22 -22.92
C GLN A 27 -8.07 20.69 -22.59
N ALA A 28 -7.93 21.73 -21.77
CA ALA A 28 -6.65 22.24 -21.32
C ALA A 28 -5.85 21.19 -20.53
N GLN A 29 -6.51 20.51 -19.58
CA GLN A 29 -5.92 19.40 -18.83
C GLN A 29 -5.42 18.28 -19.75
N ASN A 30 -6.26 17.82 -20.68
CA ASN A 30 -5.89 16.76 -21.62
C ASN A 30 -4.73 17.15 -22.53
N LEU A 31 -4.62 18.42 -22.94
CA LEU A 31 -3.51 18.90 -23.75
C LEU A 31 -2.19 18.80 -22.97
N ILE A 32 -2.18 19.20 -21.70
CA ILE A 32 -1.00 19.08 -20.82
C ILE A 32 -0.65 17.60 -20.60
N TYR A 33 -1.63 16.74 -20.34
CA TYR A 33 -1.37 15.30 -20.13
C TYR A 33 -0.75 14.64 -21.37
N LYS A 34 -1.29 14.92 -22.57
CA LYS A 34 -0.74 14.41 -23.83
C LYS A 34 0.69 14.89 -24.06
N PHE A 35 0.96 16.17 -23.79
CA PHE A 35 2.31 16.70 -23.88
C PHE A 35 3.30 15.92 -23.01
N PHE A 36 2.97 15.67 -21.73
CA PHE A 36 3.86 14.90 -20.86
C PHE A 36 4.01 13.43 -21.27
N LEU A 37 2.94 12.80 -21.77
CA LEU A 37 3.00 11.45 -22.34
C LEU A 37 3.93 11.39 -23.57
N GLU A 38 3.85 12.38 -24.47
CA GLU A 38 4.67 12.42 -25.67
C GLU A 38 6.16 12.68 -25.37
N ILE A 39 6.45 13.66 -24.50
CA ILE A 39 7.86 13.99 -24.20
C ILE A 39 8.55 12.92 -23.36
N VAL A 40 7.83 12.22 -22.49
CA VAL A 40 8.45 11.17 -21.65
C VAL A 40 8.88 9.95 -22.47
N ASP A 41 8.21 9.71 -23.60
CA ASP A 41 8.56 8.63 -24.53
C ASP A 41 9.64 9.03 -25.54
N THR A 42 9.85 10.33 -25.78
CA THR A 42 10.72 10.82 -26.87
C THR A 42 11.98 11.53 -26.40
N LEU A 43 11.98 12.14 -25.22
CA LEU A 43 13.09 12.94 -24.69
C LEU A 43 13.79 12.22 -23.53
N PRO A 44 15.08 12.50 -23.27
CA PRO A 44 15.74 12.00 -22.09
C PRO A 44 15.13 12.61 -20.81
N PRO A 45 15.17 11.89 -19.66
CA PRO A 45 14.52 12.36 -18.43
C PRO A 45 14.95 13.74 -17.95
N GLU A 46 16.20 14.16 -18.20
CA GLU A 46 16.71 15.49 -17.84
C GLU A 46 15.97 16.61 -18.59
N ASP A 47 15.69 16.41 -19.88
CA ASP A 47 14.96 17.38 -20.70
C ASP A 47 13.48 17.41 -20.33
N VAL A 48 12.89 16.26 -20.01
CA VAL A 48 11.50 16.17 -19.51
C VAL A 48 11.35 16.92 -18.18
N LEU A 49 12.29 16.76 -17.26
CA LEU A 49 12.33 17.52 -16.00
C LEU A 49 12.47 19.03 -16.25
N LEU A 50 13.26 19.43 -17.24
CA LEU A 50 13.40 20.82 -17.62
C LEU A 50 12.09 21.41 -18.17
N GLU A 51 11.38 20.69 -19.04
CA GLU A 51 10.07 21.11 -19.53
C GLU A 51 9.02 21.17 -18.41
N PHE A 52 9.02 20.19 -17.50
CA PHE A 52 8.18 20.21 -16.30
C PHE A 52 8.43 21.47 -15.45
N LYS A 53 9.71 21.76 -15.18
CA LYS A 53 10.14 22.94 -14.44
C LYS A 53 9.75 24.23 -15.17
N ARG A 54 9.92 24.30 -16.48
CA ARG A 54 9.52 25.46 -17.30
C ARG A 54 8.03 25.73 -17.22
N LEU A 55 7.20 24.69 -17.32
CA LEU A 55 5.75 24.82 -17.30
C LEU A 55 5.23 25.21 -15.90
N PHE A 56 5.58 24.42 -14.87
CA PHE A 56 4.95 24.54 -13.55
C PHE A 56 5.71 25.40 -12.54
N ILE A 57 7.01 25.66 -12.70
CA ILE A 57 7.82 26.35 -11.67
C ILE A 57 8.33 27.70 -12.16
N ASN A 58 9.05 27.71 -13.29
CA ASN A 58 9.73 28.91 -13.79
C ASN A 58 8.78 29.79 -14.61
N HIS A 59 7.82 29.20 -15.31
CA HIS A 59 6.93 29.88 -16.27
C HIS A 59 7.68 30.62 -17.38
N ILE A 60 8.81 30.07 -17.81
CA ILE A 60 9.66 30.64 -18.86
C ILE A 60 9.57 29.74 -20.09
N ASN A 61 9.12 30.32 -21.21
CA ASN A 61 9.13 29.78 -22.58
C ASN A 61 9.16 28.24 -22.62
N VAL A 62 7.99 27.64 -22.38
CA VAL A 62 7.79 26.22 -22.67
C VAL A 62 7.95 26.04 -24.18
N THR A 63 8.48 24.90 -24.62
CA THR A 63 8.72 24.65 -26.04
C THR A 63 7.43 24.69 -26.87
N SER A 64 6.27 24.45 -26.24
CA SER A 64 4.94 24.57 -26.84
C SER A 64 4.13 25.74 -26.24
N SER A 65 3.84 26.74 -27.08
CA SER A 65 2.97 27.87 -26.72
C SER A 65 1.54 27.44 -26.38
N GLU A 66 1.06 26.32 -26.93
CA GLU A 66 -0.29 25.79 -26.70
C GLU A 66 -0.42 25.19 -25.30
N VAL A 67 0.61 24.46 -24.85
CA VAL A 67 0.66 23.87 -23.49
C VAL A 67 0.73 24.96 -22.42
N GLN A 68 1.49 26.03 -22.70
CA GLN A 68 1.54 27.18 -21.82
C GLN A 68 0.18 27.89 -21.73
N GLN A 69 -0.53 28.04 -22.86
CA GLN A 69 -1.88 28.60 -22.87
C GLN A 69 -2.87 27.72 -22.08
N ALA A 70 -2.81 26.40 -22.25
CA ALA A 70 -3.64 25.47 -21.50
C ALA A 70 -3.43 25.61 -19.98
N LEU A 71 -2.19 25.82 -19.51
CA LEU A 71 -1.94 26.11 -18.10
C LEU A 71 -2.60 27.42 -17.66
N TYR A 72 -2.53 28.47 -18.48
CA TYR A 72 -3.22 29.72 -18.18
C TYR A 72 -4.74 29.57 -18.13
N ASP A 73 -5.32 28.74 -19.00
CA ASP A 73 -6.76 28.45 -18.99
C ASP A 73 -7.18 27.78 -17.67
N ILE A 74 -6.39 26.82 -17.17
CA ILE A 74 -6.61 26.19 -15.85
C ILE A 74 -6.52 27.24 -14.73
N LEU A 75 -5.51 28.12 -14.77
CA LEU A 75 -5.35 29.19 -13.78
C LEU A 75 -6.47 30.22 -13.85
N PHE A 76 -7.04 30.47 -15.03
CA PHE A 76 -8.12 31.43 -15.24
C PHE A 76 -9.42 30.98 -14.56
N VAL A 77 -9.71 29.68 -14.58
CA VAL A 77 -10.85 29.07 -13.86
C VAL A 77 -10.77 29.32 -12.34
N ASN A 78 -9.60 29.66 -11.81
CA ASN A 78 -9.38 30.02 -10.40
C ASN A 78 -9.80 28.92 -9.41
N ASN A 79 -9.59 27.66 -9.79
CA ASN A 79 -9.87 26.50 -8.94
C ASN A 79 -8.55 25.79 -8.57
N GLU A 80 -8.14 25.92 -7.31
CA GLU A 80 -6.91 25.32 -6.80
C GLU A 80 -6.93 23.79 -6.88
N GLU A 81 -8.06 23.15 -6.55
CA GLU A 81 -8.19 21.68 -6.58
C GLU A 81 -7.90 21.14 -7.99
N GLU A 82 -8.45 21.77 -9.02
CA GLU A 82 -8.24 21.37 -10.42
C GLU A 82 -6.79 21.54 -10.86
N PHE A 83 -6.14 22.63 -10.44
CA PHE A 83 -4.71 22.80 -10.69
C PHE A 83 -3.88 21.72 -9.99
N ARG A 84 -4.15 21.44 -8.71
CA ARG A 84 -3.43 20.40 -7.95
C ARG A 84 -3.66 19.01 -8.53
N HIS A 85 -4.88 18.67 -8.94
CA HIS A 85 -5.18 17.41 -9.64
C HIS A 85 -4.41 17.31 -10.96
N THR A 86 -4.32 18.39 -11.73
CA THR A 86 -3.56 18.44 -12.98
C THR A 86 -2.08 18.19 -12.72
N LEU A 87 -1.49 18.92 -11.79
CA LEU A 87 -0.09 18.78 -11.39
C LEU A 87 0.21 17.37 -10.88
N LYS A 88 -0.63 16.85 -9.97
CA LYS A 88 -0.55 15.50 -9.41
C LYS A 88 -0.53 14.45 -10.52
N ARG A 89 -1.47 14.52 -11.45
CA ARG A 89 -1.55 13.56 -12.57
C ARG A 89 -0.33 13.66 -13.49
N CYS A 90 0.18 14.87 -13.76
CA CYS A 90 1.43 15.04 -14.53
C CYS A 90 2.62 14.37 -13.84
N CYS A 91 2.75 14.50 -12.50
CA CYS A 91 3.77 13.78 -11.75
C CYS A 91 3.65 12.27 -11.93
N TYR A 92 2.43 11.71 -11.82
CA TYR A 92 2.22 10.26 -11.96
C TYR A 92 2.43 9.72 -13.37
N ILE A 93 2.15 10.51 -14.42
CA ILE A 93 2.53 10.17 -15.79
C ILE A 93 4.04 9.93 -15.89
N LEU A 94 4.84 10.86 -15.35
CA LEU A 94 6.30 10.75 -15.36
C LEU A 94 6.80 9.61 -14.49
N VAL A 95 6.26 9.47 -13.27
CA VAL A 95 6.62 8.39 -12.33
C VAL A 95 6.37 7.02 -12.94
N ASN A 96 5.22 6.79 -13.57
CA ASN A 96 4.90 5.50 -14.21
C ASN A 96 5.91 5.13 -15.29
N ASN A 97 6.19 6.07 -16.19
CA ASN A 97 7.10 5.83 -17.30
C ASN A 97 8.53 5.56 -16.80
N TRP A 98 8.99 6.34 -15.82
CA TRP A 98 10.34 6.19 -15.28
C TRP A 98 10.50 4.98 -14.35
N GLU A 99 9.47 4.55 -13.61
CA GLU A 99 9.50 3.28 -12.89
C GLU A 99 9.62 2.11 -13.87
N ALA A 100 8.82 2.10 -14.94
CA ALA A 100 8.88 1.06 -15.98
C ALA A 100 10.26 1.00 -16.67
N SER A 101 10.87 2.16 -16.91
CA SER A 101 12.18 2.30 -17.54
C SER A 101 13.36 2.23 -16.55
N ARG A 102 13.11 2.00 -15.24
CA ARG A 102 14.11 1.94 -14.15
C ARG A 102 14.93 3.23 -13.97
N HIS A 103 14.38 4.39 -14.34
CA HIS A 103 14.98 5.71 -14.15
C HIS A 103 14.66 6.29 -12.75
N HIS A 104 14.97 5.56 -11.67
CA HIS A 104 14.61 5.97 -10.30
C HIS A 104 15.23 7.31 -9.86
N GLN A 105 16.42 7.66 -10.39
CA GLN A 105 17.05 8.95 -10.13
C GLN A 105 16.22 10.12 -10.67
N SER A 106 15.52 9.94 -11.79
CA SER A 106 14.66 10.97 -12.38
C SER A 106 13.44 11.27 -11.53
N ILE A 107 12.90 10.25 -10.85
CA ILE A 107 11.79 10.40 -9.89
C ILE A 107 12.25 11.24 -8.68
N GLN A 108 13.46 10.96 -8.16
CA GLN A 108 14.05 11.77 -7.09
C GLN A 108 14.28 13.21 -7.55
N ASN A 109 14.82 13.40 -8.75
CA ASN A 109 15.03 14.72 -9.31
C ASN A 109 13.72 15.48 -9.51
N LEU A 110 12.62 14.81 -9.89
CA LEU A 110 11.28 15.41 -9.97
C LEU A 110 10.80 15.92 -8.61
N VAL A 111 10.95 15.12 -7.55
CA VAL A 111 10.59 15.57 -6.20
C VAL A 111 11.45 16.75 -5.76
N ASN A 112 12.76 16.72 -6.06
CA ASN A 112 13.69 17.80 -5.74
C ASN A 112 13.37 19.11 -6.50
N LEU A 113 12.66 19.06 -7.64
CA LEU A 113 12.21 20.28 -8.33
C LEU A 113 11.31 21.15 -7.43
N PHE A 114 10.56 20.54 -6.51
CA PHE A 114 9.67 21.26 -5.61
C PHE A 114 10.39 21.95 -4.44
N GLU A 115 11.70 21.72 -4.29
CA GLU A 115 12.56 22.44 -3.35
C GLU A 115 13.14 23.74 -3.97
N ASP A 116 12.80 24.03 -5.24
CA ASP A 116 13.33 25.18 -5.94
C ASP A 116 12.94 26.51 -5.25
N PRO A 117 13.93 27.36 -4.90
CA PRO A 117 13.67 28.66 -4.28
C PRO A 117 12.73 29.57 -5.08
N ALA A 118 12.65 29.40 -6.40
CA ALA A 118 11.74 30.15 -7.26
C ALA A 118 10.27 30.02 -6.86
N ILE A 119 9.87 28.92 -6.22
CA ILE A 119 8.51 28.69 -5.73
C ILE A 119 8.18 29.66 -4.58
N SER A 120 9.14 29.96 -3.71
CA SER A 120 8.97 30.84 -2.55
C SER A 120 9.34 32.31 -2.81
N GLN A 121 9.86 32.62 -3.99
CA GLN A 121 10.24 33.98 -4.33
C GLN A 121 9.02 34.92 -4.41
N TYR A 122 9.24 36.19 -4.10
CA TYR A 122 8.25 37.22 -4.35
C TYR A 122 8.03 37.41 -5.87
N SER A 123 6.78 37.62 -6.28
CA SER A 123 6.44 38.06 -7.63
C SER A 123 5.40 39.19 -7.58
N PRO A 124 5.61 40.27 -8.35
CA PRO A 124 4.61 41.35 -8.46
C PRO A 124 3.39 40.94 -9.32
N SER A 125 3.47 39.86 -10.10
CA SER A 125 2.37 39.37 -10.93
C SER A 125 1.33 38.63 -10.08
N PRO A 126 0.04 39.03 -10.07
CA PRO A 126 -1.01 38.36 -9.32
C PRO A 126 -1.17 36.88 -9.69
N THR A 127 -1.09 36.56 -10.99
CA THR A 127 -1.21 35.19 -11.50
C THR A 127 -0.07 34.31 -11.01
N THR A 128 1.17 34.82 -11.06
CA THR A 128 2.36 34.09 -10.58
C THR A 128 2.34 33.92 -9.06
N LYS A 129 1.90 34.94 -8.32
CA LYS A 129 1.75 34.87 -6.86
C LYS A 129 0.76 33.77 -6.45
N ARG A 130 -0.39 33.71 -7.13
CA ARG A 130 -1.41 32.68 -6.89
C ARG A 130 -0.88 31.28 -7.19
N LEU A 131 -0.22 31.10 -8.32
CA LEU A 131 0.35 29.81 -8.72
C LEU A 131 1.42 29.33 -7.74
N ARG A 132 2.33 30.21 -7.31
CA ARG A 132 3.31 29.90 -6.26
C ARG A 132 2.64 29.49 -4.94
N MET A 133 1.55 30.18 -4.55
CA MET A 133 0.76 29.78 -3.38
C MET A 133 0.17 28.37 -3.56
N TRP A 134 -0.40 28.06 -4.72
CA TRP A 134 -0.96 26.73 -4.99
C TRP A 134 0.09 25.63 -5.02
N LEU A 135 1.30 25.92 -5.53
CA LEU A 135 2.45 25.00 -5.45
C LEU A 135 2.86 24.76 -3.98
N LEU A 136 2.95 25.82 -3.16
CA LEU A 136 3.24 25.68 -1.74
C LEU A 136 2.17 24.85 -1.01
N ASN A 137 0.90 25.08 -1.31
CA ASN A 137 -0.20 24.29 -0.76
C ASN A 137 -0.09 22.82 -1.19
N PHE A 138 0.26 22.56 -2.45
CA PHE A 138 0.50 21.21 -2.95
C PHE A 138 1.68 20.54 -2.21
N ILE A 139 2.81 21.23 -2.05
CA ILE A 139 3.99 20.71 -1.31
C ILE A 139 3.65 20.35 0.13
N ASN A 140 2.78 21.13 0.78
CA ASN A 140 2.33 20.89 2.15
C ASN A 140 1.17 19.88 2.26
N SER A 141 0.66 19.37 1.13
CA SER A 141 -0.49 18.45 1.11
C SER A 141 -0.06 16.98 1.25
N SER A 142 -1.03 16.11 1.58
CA SER A 142 -0.83 14.66 1.57
C SER A 142 -0.49 14.13 0.17
N ASP A 143 -0.97 14.77 -0.89
CA ASP A 143 -0.72 14.33 -2.28
C ASP A 143 0.78 14.38 -2.62
N PHE A 144 1.51 15.36 -2.11
CA PHE A 144 2.95 15.43 -2.33
C PHE A 144 3.72 14.41 -1.48
N GLN A 145 3.25 14.15 -0.25
CA GLN A 145 3.81 13.07 0.58
C GLN A 145 3.63 11.71 -0.08
N GLU A 146 2.49 11.47 -0.73
CA GLU A 146 2.23 10.25 -1.51
C GLU A 146 3.24 10.07 -2.66
N ILE A 147 3.64 11.14 -3.34
CA ILE A 147 4.64 11.10 -4.41
C ILE A 147 6.03 10.81 -3.85
N LYS A 148 6.37 11.36 -2.68
CA LYS A 148 7.67 11.10 -2.02
C LYS A 148 7.90 9.62 -1.72
N LEU A 149 6.84 8.83 -1.54
CA LEU A 149 6.95 7.38 -1.33
C LEU A 149 7.59 6.63 -2.52
N PHE A 150 7.64 7.23 -3.71
CA PHE A 150 8.34 6.65 -4.87
C PHE A 150 9.85 6.91 -4.84
N CYS A 151 10.30 7.88 -4.04
CA CYS A 151 11.72 8.20 -3.89
C CYS A 151 12.43 7.29 -2.89
N SER A 152 11.68 6.58 -2.02
CA SER A 152 12.27 5.68 -1.02
C SER A 152 13.14 4.64 -1.73
N ARG A 153 14.45 4.72 -1.47
CA ARG A 153 15.43 3.86 -2.11
C ARG A 153 15.37 2.48 -1.48
N ILE A 154 15.25 1.46 -2.33
CA ILE A 154 15.28 0.05 -1.91
C ILE A 154 16.70 -0.34 -1.41
N ASP A 155 17.74 0.37 -1.85
CA ASP A 155 19.15 -0.05 -1.69
C ASP A 155 20.02 0.86 -0.80
N THR A 156 19.49 1.91 -0.15
CA THR A 156 20.29 2.74 0.77
C THR A 156 20.13 2.33 2.24
N PRO A 157 21.23 2.09 2.96
CA PRO A 157 21.20 1.64 4.35
C PRO A 157 20.90 2.74 5.38
N GLU A 158 20.82 4.00 4.95
CA GLU A 158 20.42 5.13 5.80
C GLU A 158 18.92 5.32 5.66
N VAL A 159 18.16 4.67 6.55
CA VAL A 159 16.72 4.88 6.71
C VAL A 159 16.56 6.14 7.57
N GLU A 160 16.03 7.24 7.01
CA GLU A 160 15.84 8.48 7.77
C GLU A 160 14.72 8.31 8.82
N HIS A 161 13.69 7.52 8.50
CA HIS A 161 12.59 7.21 9.41
C HIS A 161 12.12 5.76 9.30
N TRP A 162 11.79 5.11 10.44
CA TRP A 162 11.46 3.68 10.50
C TRP A 162 10.31 3.25 9.58
N THR A 163 9.39 4.16 9.24
CA THR A 163 8.24 3.91 8.38
C THR A 163 8.61 3.63 6.93
N GLU A 164 9.76 4.11 6.46
CA GLU A 164 10.23 3.89 5.07
C GLU A 164 10.40 2.41 4.75
N ARG A 165 10.77 1.60 5.75
CA ARG A 165 10.86 0.12 5.64
C ARG A 165 9.52 -0.51 5.27
N PHE A 166 8.43 0.17 5.58
CA PHE A 166 7.06 -0.28 5.36
C PHE A 166 6.36 0.46 4.21
N THR A 167 7.13 1.12 3.33
CA THR A 167 6.60 1.87 2.16
C THR A 167 5.66 1.03 1.29
N ALA A 168 5.90 -0.28 1.16
CA ALA A 168 5.01 -1.18 0.44
C ALA A 168 3.55 -1.13 0.93
N TYR A 169 3.33 -0.94 2.23
CA TYR A 169 1.99 -0.76 2.81
C TYR A 169 1.48 0.67 2.64
N LEU A 170 2.34 1.67 2.79
CA LEU A 170 1.98 3.08 2.62
C LEU A 170 1.50 3.42 1.19
N LEU A 171 1.89 2.61 0.20
CA LEU A 171 1.39 2.71 -1.18
C LEU A 171 -0.02 2.10 -1.37
N VAL A 172 -0.51 1.27 -0.44
CA VAL A 172 -1.80 0.57 -0.56
C VAL A 172 -2.99 1.52 -0.66
N PRO A 173 -3.13 2.54 0.22
CA PRO A 173 -4.23 3.49 0.12
C PRO A 173 -4.32 4.19 -1.24
N GLN A 174 -3.19 4.39 -1.91
CA GLN A 174 -3.14 5.09 -3.19
C GLN A 174 -3.81 4.29 -4.32
N TYR A 175 -3.63 2.97 -4.38
CA TYR A 175 -4.22 2.15 -5.45
C TYR A 175 -5.60 1.58 -5.14
N VAL A 176 -5.99 1.53 -3.86
CA VAL A 176 -7.33 1.10 -3.43
C VAL A 176 -8.35 2.24 -3.57
N ASN A 177 -7.92 3.49 -3.48
CA ASN A 177 -8.80 4.63 -3.62
C ASN A 177 -9.18 4.88 -5.10
N PHE A 178 -10.42 4.55 -5.47
CA PHE A 178 -10.94 4.78 -6.83
C PHE A 178 -11.06 6.25 -7.23
N LYS A 179 -10.97 7.20 -6.27
CA LYS A 179 -10.91 8.63 -6.59
C LYS A 179 -9.55 9.06 -7.13
N ASN A 180 -8.50 8.26 -6.91
CA ASN A 180 -7.18 8.55 -7.45
C ASN A 180 -7.12 8.27 -8.96
N PRO A 181 -6.36 9.05 -9.74
CA PRO A 181 -6.15 8.79 -11.16
C PRO A 181 -5.64 7.37 -11.43
N VAL A 182 -5.98 6.81 -12.59
CA VAL A 182 -5.54 5.47 -13.01
C VAL A 182 -4.03 5.37 -12.93
N GLU A 183 -3.32 6.41 -13.40
CA GLU A 183 -1.86 6.46 -13.41
C GLU A 183 -1.29 6.33 -11.99
N GLN A 184 -1.87 7.02 -11.01
CA GLN A 184 -1.44 6.91 -9.61
C GLN A 184 -1.67 5.50 -9.06
N ARG A 185 -2.84 4.91 -9.34
CA ARG A 185 -3.19 3.58 -8.83
C ARG A 185 -2.27 2.51 -9.41
N GLU A 186 -1.95 2.60 -10.69
CA GLU A 186 -1.01 1.70 -11.36
C GLU A 186 0.40 1.85 -10.81
N ALA A 187 0.90 3.10 -10.68
CA ALA A 187 2.21 3.40 -10.09
C ALA A 187 2.37 2.75 -8.72
N ALA A 188 1.42 3.03 -7.83
CA ALA A 188 1.49 2.60 -6.44
C ALA A 188 1.36 1.08 -6.32
N ARG A 189 0.51 0.45 -7.13
CA ARG A 189 0.37 -1.02 -7.17
C ARG A 189 1.67 -1.68 -7.63
N ALA A 190 2.21 -1.24 -8.76
CA ALA A 190 3.44 -1.79 -9.33
C ALA A 190 4.61 -1.65 -8.35
N ARG A 191 4.79 -0.46 -7.77
CA ARG A 191 5.85 -0.19 -6.80
C ARG A 191 5.70 -0.99 -5.51
N SER A 192 4.48 -1.08 -4.96
CA SER A 192 4.19 -1.90 -3.77
C SER A 192 4.53 -3.37 -4.00
N GLN A 193 4.14 -3.91 -5.16
CA GLN A 193 4.44 -5.29 -5.55
C GLN A 193 5.95 -5.50 -5.71
N GLN A 194 6.66 -4.59 -6.38
CA GLN A 194 8.11 -4.66 -6.56
C GLN A 194 8.86 -4.69 -5.22
N ILE A 195 8.50 -3.83 -4.28
CA ILE A 195 9.13 -3.79 -2.94
C ILE A 195 8.89 -5.11 -2.21
N LYS A 196 7.65 -5.65 -2.25
CA LYS A 196 7.32 -6.93 -1.61
C LYS A 196 8.06 -8.11 -2.25
N GLU A 197 8.14 -8.16 -3.57
CA GLU A 197 8.88 -9.18 -4.32
C GLU A 197 10.37 -9.14 -3.99
N ARG A 198 10.95 -7.94 -3.93
CA ARG A 198 12.35 -7.75 -3.51
C ARG A 198 12.57 -8.24 -2.09
N PHE A 199 11.70 -7.87 -1.15
CA PHE A 199 11.78 -8.33 0.23
C PHE A 199 11.75 -9.87 0.33
N LYS A 200 10.84 -10.53 -0.40
CA LYS A 200 10.79 -12.00 -0.46
C LYS A 200 12.09 -12.60 -0.96
N PHE A 201 12.63 -12.07 -2.06
CA PHE A 201 13.89 -12.52 -2.64
C PHE A 201 15.05 -12.34 -1.65
N ASP A 202 15.19 -11.16 -1.05
CA ASP A 202 16.26 -10.87 -0.10
C ASP A 202 16.16 -11.76 1.14
N LEU A 203 14.94 -12.03 1.63
CA LEU A 203 14.70 -12.95 2.74
C LEU A 203 15.06 -14.40 2.37
N ALA A 204 14.72 -14.85 1.16
CA ALA A 204 15.09 -16.16 0.66
C ALA A 204 16.60 -16.33 0.52
N MET A 205 17.30 -15.31 -0.01
CA MET A 205 18.76 -15.30 -0.12
C MET A 205 19.44 -15.27 1.24
N TYR A 206 18.97 -14.42 2.16
CA TYR A 206 19.49 -14.35 3.52
C TYR A 206 19.34 -15.69 4.25
N THR A 207 18.17 -16.33 4.19
CA THR A 207 17.92 -17.62 4.86
C THR A 207 18.78 -18.76 4.29
N ALA A 208 18.96 -18.83 2.96
CA ALA A 208 19.78 -19.85 2.31
C ALA A 208 21.28 -19.72 2.64
N HIS A 209 21.78 -18.49 2.76
CA HIS A 209 23.21 -18.24 2.94
C HIS A 209 23.66 -18.14 4.41
N SER A 210 22.82 -17.59 5.30
CA SER A 210 23.15 -17.42 6.73
C SER A 210 23.41 -18.74 7.47
N GLN A 211 22.86 -19.85 6.95
CA GLN A 211 23.01 -21.18 7.55
C GLN A 211 24.07 -22.07 6.84
N SER A 212 24.76 -21.53 5.83
CA SER A 212 25.85 -22.21 5.14
C SER A 212 27.15 -22.14 5.95
N LYS A 213 27.84 -23.29 6.11
CA LYS A 213 29.16 -23.35 6.78
C LYS A 213 30.30 -22.76 5.93
N VAL A 214 30.03 -22.44 4.66
CA VAL A 214 31.00 -21.83 3.75
C VAL A 214 30.88 -20.31 3.90
N ILE A 215 31.62 -19.74 4.84
CA ILE A 215 31.74 -18.28 5.00
C ILE A 215 32.52 -17.78 3.78
N ASN A 216 31.81 -17.22 2.80
CA ASN A 216 32.41 -16.46 1.72
C ASN A 216 32.36 -14.98 2.12
N PRO A 217 33.47 -14.36 2.58
CA PRO A 217 33.46 -12.99 3.11
C PRO A 217 33.09 -11.93 2.06
N VAL A 218 33.04 -12.30 0.78
CA VAL A 218 32.72 -11.41 -0.36
C VAL A 218 31.20 -11.35 -0.66
N LYS A 219 30.38 -12.26 -0.11
CA LYS A 219 28.92 -12.34 -0.37
C LYS A 219 28.11 -12.64 0.91
N THR A 220 28.28 -11.85 1.95
CA THR A 220 27.34 -11.85 3.08
C THR A 220 26.07 -11.09 2.67
N TYR A 221 24.99 -11.82 2.39
CA TYR A 221 23.68 -11.22 2.18
C TYR A 221 23.21 -10.56 3.48
N LYS A 222 22.80 -9.29 3.42
CA LYS A 222 22.31 -8.55 4.57
C LYS A 222 20.92 -9.04 4.98
N ASN A 223 20.62 -9.02 6.26
CA ASN A 223 19.28 -9.28 6.76
C ASN A 223 18.33 -8.15 6.29
N PRO A 224 17.24 -8.44 5.57
CA PRO A 224 16.29 -7.42 5.12
C PRO A 224 15.33 -6.93 6.22
N THR A 225 15.48 -7.39 7.47
CA THR A 225 14.60 -7.08 8.61
C THR A 225 15.35 -6.36 9.72
N SER A 226 14.61 -5.60 10.54
CA SER A 226 15.15 -4.93 11.74
C SER A 226 15.27 -5.85 12.96
N LEU A 227 14.98 -7.16 12.81
CA LEU A 227 14.97 -8.14 13.90
C LEU A 227 16.35 -8.77 14.17
N GLY A 228 17.36 -8.48 13.35
CA GLY A 228 18.68 -9.09 13.51
C GLY A 228 18.63 -10.62 13.41
N GLU A 229 19.46 -11.33 14.18
CA GLU A 229 19.57 -12.80 14.10
C GLU A 229 18.30 -13.55 14.53
N GLU A 230 17.42 -12.89 15.32
CA GLU A 230 16.13 -13.45 15.76
C GLU A 230 15.20 -13.80 14.59
N VAL A 231 15.43 -13.20 13.41
CA VAL A 231 14.66 -13.49 12.20
C VAL A 231 14.71 -14.97 11.84
N LEU A 232 15.85 -15.65 11.99
CA LEU A 232 15.99 -17.07 11.65
C LEU A 232 15.22 -17.94 12.63
N ARG A 233 15.29 -17.62 13.94
CA ARG A 233 14.52 -18.31 14.97
C ARG A 233 13.02 -18.13 14.73
N LEU A 234 12.58 -16.92 14.40
CA LEU A 234 11.20 -16.61 14.07
C LEU A 234 10.71 -17.40 12.84
N ILE A 235 11.48 -17.41 11.76
CA ILE A 235 11.14 -18.19 10.55
C ILE A 235 11.05 -19.67 10.89
N LYS A 236 12.00 -20.20 11.67
CA LYS A 236 11.95 -21.59 12.17
C LYS A 236 10.70 -21.84 13.00
N VAL A 237 10.29 -20.93 13.89
CA VAL A 237 9.05 -21.07 14.68
C VAL A 237 7.82 -21.06 13.76
N ILE A 238 7.73 -20.13 12.81
CA ILE A 238 6.62 -20.04 11.86
C ILE A 238 6.52 -21.31 10.99
N LEU A 239 7.66 -21.86 10.57
CA LEU A 239 7.73 -23.08 9.77
C LEU A 239 7.61 -24.37 10.61
N ALA A 240 8.04 -24.39 11.87
CA ALA A 240 7.91 -25.56 12.74
C ALA A 240 6.46 -25.74 13.18
N ARG A 241 5.76 -24.62 13.45
CA ARG A 241 4.30 -24.58 13.61
C ARG A 241 3.52 -25.01 12.37
N ARG A 242 4.20 -25.20 11.23
CA ARG A 242 3.60 -25.77 10.01
C ARG A 242 3.27 -27.26 10.19
N GLY A 243 3.95 -27.99 11.09
CA GLY A 243 3.63 -29.36 11.52
C GLY A 243 3.14 -30.29 10.39
N PRO A 244 2.35 -31.34 10.68
CA PRO A 244 1.62 -32.10 9.65
C PRO A 244 0.45 -31.31 9.02
N PHE A 245 0.14 -30.11 9.52
CA PHE A 245 -1.01 -29.28 9.11
C PHE A 245 -0.58 -27.87 8.71
N ASN A 246 -0.14 -27.70 7.47
CA ASN A 246 0.10 -26.39 6.85
C ASN A 246 -1.15 -25.48 7.05
N TYR A 247 -1.00 -24.22 7.48
CA TYR A 247 -2.15 -23.31 7.65
C TYR A 247 -2.99 -23.16 6.37
N LEU A 248 -2.37 -23.32 5.19
CA LEU A 248 -3.09 -23.39 3.92
C LEU A 248 -4.04 -24.60 3.87
N ASN A 249 -3.57 -25.78 4.31
CA ASN A 249 -4.40 -26.98 4.39
C ASN A 249 -5.52 -26.81 5.43
N LEU A 250 -5.22 -26.20 6.58
CA LEU A 250 -6.23 -25.91 7.60
C LEU A 250 -7.32 -24.96 7.07
N ALA A 251 -6.93 -23.91 6.33
CA ALA A 251 -7.88 -23.02 5.68
C ALA A 251 -8.75 -23.77 4.65
N ASN A 252 -8.16 -24.64 3.84
CA ASN A 252 -8.90 -25.45 2.86
C ASN A 252 -9.87 -26.43 3.54
N ILE A 253 -9.48 -27.05 4.65
CA ILE A 253 -10.36 -27.94 5.43
C ILE A 253 -11.51 -27.12 6.03
N PHE A 254 -11.21 -25.98 6.63
CA PHE A 254 -12.23 -25.09 7.20
C PHE A 254 -13.23 -24.63 6.14
N LEU A 255 -12.76 -24.18 4.96
CA LEU A 255 -13.62 -23.74 3.87
C LEU A 255 -14.58 -24.86 3.42
N LYS A 256 -14.13 -26.12 3.36
CA LYS A 256 -14.99 -27.27 3.06
C LYS A 256 -16.01 -27.57 4.15
N GLN A 257 -15.66 -27.34 5.42
CA GLN A 257 -16.54 -27.59 6.55
C GLN A 257 -17.69 -26.58 6.64
N ILE A 258 -17.48 -25.34 6.18
CA ILE A 258 -18.47 -24.27 6.31
C ILE A 258 -19.50 -24.23 5.16
N GLU A 259 -19.33 -25.00 4.08
CA GLU A 259 -20.20 -24.95 2.89
C GLU A 259 -21.68 -25.25 3.18
N SER A 260 -21.96 -26.02 4.24
CA SER A 260 -23.31 -26.43 4.63
C SER A 260 -23.85 -25.70 5.86
N LEU A 261 -23.06 -24.79 6.44
CA LEU A 261 -23.44 -24.09 7.66
C LEU A 261 -24.32 -22.87 7.36
N ASN A 262 -25.18 -22.53 8.30
CA ASN A 262 -25.77 -21.19 8.33
C ASN A 262 -24.75 -20.16 8.86
N TYR A 263 -25.04 -18.89 8.66
CA TYR A 263 -24.12 -17.82 8.99
C TYR A 263 -23.80 -17.74 10.50
N LYS A 264 -24.76 -18.06 11.36
CA LYS A 264 -24.54 -18.12 12.81
C LYS A 264 -23.55 -19.20 13.22
N GLU A 265 -23.72 -20.41 12.71
CA GLU A 265 -22.80 -21.54 12.93
C GLU A 265 -21.41 -21.24 12.38
N PHE A 266 -21.34 -20.58 11.22
CA PHE A 266 -20.08 -20.11 10.65
C PHE A 266 -19.35 -19.12 11.56
N LYS A 267 -20.05 -18.16 12.17
CA LYS A 267 -19.45 -17.20 13.12
C LYS A 267 -18.77 -17.92 14.28
N ASP A 268 -19.42 -18.93 14.85
CA ASP A 268 -18.87 -19.73 15.95
C ASP A 268 -17.69 -20.60 15.49
N ALA A 269 -17.85 -21.30 14.35
CA ALA A 269 -16.80 -22.13 13.77
C ALA A 269 -15.55 -21.31 13.40
N LEU A 270 -15.73 -20.07 12.94
CA LEU A 270 -14.63 -19.17 12.59
C LEU A 270 -13.81 -18.77 13.83
N ILE A 271 -14.44 -18.49 14.96
CA ILE A 271 -13.72 -18.18 16.21
C ILE A 271 -12.85 -19.37 16.63
N GLU A 272 -13.40 -20.58 16.57
CA GLU A 272 -12.68 -21.81 16.93
C GLU A 272 -11.52 -22.09 15.96
N TYR A 273 -11.73 -21.90 14.66
CA TYR A 273 -10.67 -22.00 13.65
C TYR A 273 -9.52 -21.01 13.91
N LEU A 274 -9.83 -19.76 14.24
CA LEU A 274 -8.81 -18.75 14.54
C LEU A 274 -8.03 -19.09 15.80
N ALA A 275 -8.71 -19.57 16.85
CA ALA A 275 -8.11 -19.99 18.12
C ALA A 275 -7.26 -21.27 18.01
N PHE A 276 -7.56 -22.15 17.06
CA PHE A 276 -6.90 -23.46 16.91
C PHE A 276 -5.37 -23.34 16.78
N SER A 277 -4.60 -24.24 17.43
CA SER A 277 -3.13 -24.31 17.32
C SER A 277 -2.37 -23.06 17.82
N ILE A 278 -2.98 -22.22 18.65
CA ILE A 278 -2.30 -21.16 19.41
C ILE A 278 -2.10 -21.67 20.84
N GLU A 279 -0.90 -21.54 21.41
CA GLU A 279 -0.56 -22.13 22.72
C GLU A 279 -0.92 -21.23 23.91
N GLN A 280 -1.00 -19.92 23.69
CA GLN A 280 -1.17 -18.92 24.75
C GLN A 280 -2.64 -18.81 25.14
N LYS A 281 -3.00 -19.38 26.29
CA LYS A 281 -4.38 -19.46 26.77
C LYS A 281 -5.01 -18.08 26.99
N ASP A 282 -4.32 -17.20 27.72
CA ASP A 282 -4.82 -15.86 28.04
C ASP A 282 -5.11 -15.03 26.78
N PHE A 283 -4.25 -15.17 25.77
CA PHE A 283 -4.43 -14.56 24.46
C PHE A 283 -5.73 -15.04 23.79
N ILE A 284 -5.93 -16.36 23.75
CA ILE A 284 -7.10 -16.98 23.10
C ILE A 284 -8.39 -16.65 23.86
N GLU A 285 -8.37 -16.68 25.19
CA GLU A 285 -9.53 -16.34 26.01
C GLU A 285 -9.96 -14.88 25.79
N THR A 286 -8.97 -13.97 25.75
CA THR A 286 -9.20 -12.55 25.42
C THR A 286 -9.81 -12.40 24.04
N LEU A 287 -9.22 -13.06 23.03
CA LEU A 287 -9.70 -13.02 21.65
C LEU A 287 -11.14 -13.53 21.53
N ARG A 288 -11.42 -14.73 22.06
CA ARG A 288 -12.75 -15.36 22.03
C ARG A 288 -13.79 -14.47 22.68
N SER A 289 -13.53 -14.02 23.91
CA SER A 289 -14.47 -13.17 24.67
C SER A 289 -14.84 -11.90 23.91
N HIS A 290 -13.89 -11.24 23.26
CA HIS A 290 -14.15 -10.01 22.52
C HIS A 290 -14.82 -10.27 21.16
N LEU A 291 -14.37 -11.28 20.41
CA LEU A 291 -14.95 -11.60 19.10
C LEU A 291 -16.37 -12.15 19.24
N SER A 292 -16.64 -13.06 20.19
CA SER A 292 -17.99 -13.59 20.44
C SER A 292 -18.98 -12.46 20.72
N LYS A 293 -18.60 -11.49 21.58
CA LYS A 293 -19.45 -10.31 21.88
C LYS A 293 -19.75 -9.47 20.65
N LYS A 294 -18.76 -9.28 19.76
CA LYS A 294 -18.93 -8.48 18.53
C LYS A 294 -19.70 -9.26 17.44
N PHE A 295 -19.55 -10.58 17.39
CA PHE A 295 -20.17 -11.45 16.37
C PHE A 295 -21.66 -11.65 16.57
N VAL A 296 -22.14 -11.63 17.82
CA VAL A 296 -23.59 -11.67 18.10
C VAL A 296 -24.32 -10.62 17.27
N ARG A 297 -23.77 -9.40 17.17
CA ARG A 297 -24.40 -8.28 16.46
C ARG A 297 -24.01 -8.12 14.99
N LEU A 298 -23.12 -8.96 14.50
CA LEU A 298 -22.56 -8.79 13.17
C LEU A 298 -23.48 -9.45 12.13
N TYR A 299 -24.17 -8.63 11.34
CA TYR A 299 -25.06 -9.08 10.25
C TYR A 299 -26.16 -10.05 10.73
N GLU A 300 -26.78 -9.76 11.88
CA GLU A 300 -27.82 -10.61 12.51
C GLU A 300 -28.96 -11.02 11.57
N SER A 301 -29.32 -10.16 10.62
CA SER A 301 -30.37 -10.45 9.63
C SER A 301 -30.07 -11.64 8.73
N HIS A 302 -28.79 -12.04 8.63
CA HIS A 302 -28.33 -13.14 7.80
C HIS A 302 -28.03 -14.41 8.60
N ASP A 303 -28.30 -14.46 9.91
CA ASP A 303 -27.88 -15.57 10.78
C ASP A 303 -28.39 -16.95 10.33
N GLU A 304 -29.59 -17.00 9.76
CA GLU A 304 -30.22 -18.23 9.25
C GLU A 304 -29.91 -18.48 7.76
N ASP A 305 -29.25 -17.54 7.08
CA ASP A 305 -28.89 -17.69 5.67
C ASP A 305 -27.69 -18.63 5.53
N THR A 306 -27.64 -19.32 4.39
CA THR A 306 -26.46 -20.10 4.00
C THR A 306 -25.25 -19.20 3.80
N VAL A 307 -24.09 -19.65 4.26
CA VAL A 307 -22.85 -18.88 4.16
C VAL A 307 -22.43 -18.68 2.71
N THR A 308 -22.31 -17.42 2.30
CA THR A 308 -21.85 -17.05 0.96
C THR A 308 -20.41 -16.52 1.01
N LYS A 309 -19.71 -16.57 -0.14
CA LYS A 309 -18.37 -15.96 -0.28
C LYS A 309 -18.37 -14.46 0.09
N ALA A 310 -19.46 -13.75 -0.21
CA ALA A 310 -19.62 -12.34 0.14
C ALA A 310 -19.73 -12.14 1.66
N LEU A 311 -20.48 -12.99 2.36
CA LEU A 311 -20.55 -12.97 3.82
C LEU A 311 -19.19 -13.29 4.45
N ILE A 312 -18.47 -14.30 3.95
CA ILE A 312 -17.11 -14.63 4.41
C ILE A 312 -16.20 -13.40 4.26
N LEU A 313 -16.15 -12.77 3.09
CA LEU A 313 -15.34 -11.58 2.83
C LEU A 313 -15.68 -10.42 3.78
N ARG A 314 -16.97 -10.09 3.92
CA ARG A 314 -17.44 -9.01 4.79
C ARG A 314 -17.09 -9.27 6.26
N THR A 315 -17.23 -10.51 6.71
CA THR A 315 -16.91 -10.92 8.08
C THR A 315 -15.40 -10.91 8.33
N CYS A 316 -14.59 -11.45 7.42
CA CYS A 316 -13.13 -11.39 7.48
C CYS A 316 -12.62 -9.94 7.54
N ASN A 317 -13.14 -9.04 6.68
CA ASN A 317 -12.78 -7.63 6.71
C ASN A 317 -13.18 -6.97 8.04
N LYS A 318 -14.34 -7.33 8.60
CA LYS A 318 -14.76 -6.78 9.90
C LYS A 318 -13.87 -7.26 11.05
N ILE A 319 -13.46 -8.53 11.06
CA ILE A 319 -12.52 -9.06 12.04
C ILE A 319 -11.18 -8.35 11.92
N ILE A 320 -10.68 -8.14 10.70
CA ILE A 320 -9.46 -7.36 10.46
C ILE A 320 -9.59 -5.98 11.11
N SER A 321 -10.71 -5.27 10.92
CA SER A 321 -10.93 -3.98 11.60
C SER A 321 -10.90 -4.10 13.13
N TYR A 322 -11.52 -5.14 13.71
CA TYR A 322 -11.45 -5.39 15.16
C TYR A 322 -10.02 -5.70 15.64
N LEU A 323 -9.19 -6.31 14.81
CA LEU A 323 -7.81 -6.69 15.10
C LEU A 323 -6.78 -5.66 14.62
N THR A 324 -7.20 -4.50 14.10
CA THR A 324 -6.29 -3.45 13.61
C THR A 324 -6.82 -2.07 13.98
N THR A 325 -7.69 -1.48 13.16
CA THR A 325 -8.38 -0.21 13.41
C THR A 325 -9.86 -0.30 13.01
N GLU A 326 -10.73 0.10 13.94
CA GLU A 326 -12.18 0.08 13.76
C GLU A 326 -12.72 1.36 13.13
N ASN A 327 -12.11 2.50 13.46
CA ASN A 327 -12.52 3.83 13.02
C ASN A 327 -11.59 4.43 11.94
N ARG A 328 -10.61 3.65 11.47
CA ARG A 328 -9.58 4.05 10.48
C ARG A 328 -8.68 5.19 10.92
N LYS A 329 -8.67 5.49 12.22
CA LYS A 329 -7.88 6.58 12.81
C LYS A 329 -7.04 6.04 13.96
N ASP A 330 -7.71 5.44 14.94
CA ASP A 330 -7.09 4.94 16.15
C ASP A 330 -6.94 3.41 16.06
N PRO A 331 -5.88 2.85 16.66
CA PRO A 331 -5.77 1.42 16.86
C PRO A 331 -6.95 0.91 17.68
N SER A 332 -7.47 -0.27 17.34
CA SER A 332 -8.60 -0.84 18.06
C SER A 332 -8.19 -1.20 19.50
N PRO A 333 -9.11 -1.14 20.48
CA PRO A 333 -8.80 -1.54 21.84
C PRO A 333 -8.34 -2.99 21.94
N LEU A 334 -8.90 -3.87 21.10
CA LEU A 334 -8.50 -5.28 21.06
C LEU A 334 -7.09 -5.45 20.48
N PHE A 335 -6.72 -4.67 19.46
CA PHE A 335 -5.36 -4.69 18.90
C PHE A 335 -4.32 -4.35 19.98
N ILE A 336 -4.53 -3.26 20.70
CA ILE A 336 -3.64 -2.82 21.79
C ILE A 336 -3.57 -3.89 22.88
N LEU A 337 -4.72 -4.42 23.31
CA LEU A 337 -4.81 -5.44 24.37
C LEU A 337 -4.11 -6.75 24.01
N LEU A 338 -4.20 -7.19 22.75
CA LEU A 338 -3.54 -8.41 22.29
C LEU A 338 -2.02 -8.22 22.19
N LEU A 339 -1.56 -7.03 21.79
CA LEU A 339 -0.13 -6.74 21.67
C LEU A 339 0.54 -6.37 23.00
N SER A 340 -0.21 -5.86 23.98
CA SER A 340 0.32 -5.60 25.34
C SER A 340 0.79 -6.86 26.07
N GLN A 341 0.44 -8.05 25.56
CA GLN A 341 0.91 -9.33 26.09
C GLN A 341 2.37 -9.65 25.67
N GLY A 342 3.01 -8.80 24.86
CA GLY A 342 4.44 -8.80 24.58
C GLY A 342 4.90 -9.65 23.39
N ASN A 343 4.05 -10.53 22.85
CA ASN A 343 4.38 -11.33 21.66
C ASN A 343 3.41 -11.03 20.50
N PRO A 344 3.88 -10.43 19.38
CA PRO A 344 3.02 -10.11 18.23
C PRO A 344 2.65 -11.33 17.36
N LEU A 345 3.43 -12.42 17.44
CA LEU A 345 3.29 -13.57 16.56
C LEU A 345 1.88 -14.21 16.53
N PRO A 346 1.18 -14.44 17.65
CA PRO A 346 -0.15 -15.05 17.64
C PRO A 346 -1.18 -14.22 16.86
N LEU A 347 -1.12 -12.89 17.02
CA LEU A 347 -1.97 -11.98 16.27
C LEU A 347 -1.66 -12.03 14.78
N VAL A 348 -0.37 -12.05 14.40
CA VAL A 348 0.05 -12.20 13.01
C VAL A 348 -0.44 -13.53 12.41
N ILE A 349 -0.36 -14.63 13.17
CA ILE A 349 -0.88 -15.94 12.72
C ILE A 349 -2.39 -15.90 12.50
N ILE A 350 -3.15 -15.21 13.36
CA ILE A 350 -4.60 -15.02 13.16
C ILE A 350 -4.89 -14.24 11.90
N LEU A 351 -4.19 -13.12 11.69
CA LEU A 351 -4.34 -12.31 10.47
C LEU A 351 -4.01 -13.14 9.22
N LEU A 352 -2.93 -13.93 9.26
CA LEU A 352 -2.58 -14.86 8.19
C LEU A 352 -3.69 -15.88 7.93
N LYS A 353 -4.25 -16.52 8.96
CA LYS A 353 -5.37 -17.46 8.82
C LYS A 353 -6.58 -16.80 8.16
N ILE A 354 -6.91 -15.56 8.53
CA ILE A 354 -8.01 -14.80 7.91
C ILE A 354 -7.76 -14.62 6.41
N ILE A 355 -6.53 -14.26 6.02
CA ILE A 355 -6.16 -14.09 4.60
C ILE A 355 -6.22 -15.42 3.83
N LEU A 356 -5.85 -16.53 4.46
CA LEU A 356 -5.92 -17.85 3.83
C LEU A 356 -7.36 -18.33 3.62
N VAL A 357 -8.29 -17.92 4.49
CA VAL A 357 -9.74 -18.17 4.32
C VAL A 357 -10.34 -17.25 3.26
N SER A 358 -9.95 -15.96 3.24
CA SER A 358 -10.45 -14.95 2.30
C SER A 358 -9.29 -14.18 1.68
N LYS A 359 -8.78 -14.67 0.54
CA LYS A 359 -7.68 -14.00 -0.19
C LYS A 359 -7.96 -12.52 -0.51
N PRO A 360 -9.18 -12.11 -0.94
CA PRO A 360 -9.47 -10.70 -1.22
C PRO A 360 -9.36 -9.78 0.01
N SER A 361 -9.49 -10.33 1.22
CA SER A 361 -9.30 -9.56 2.47
C SER A 361 -7.86 -9.09 2.67
N ARG A 362 -6.89 -9.59 1.89
CA ARG A 362 -5.48 -9.18 1.99
C ARG A 362 -5.32 -7.68 1.75
N ILE A 363 -5.85 -7.16 0.65
CA ILE A 363 -5.73 -5.74 0.29
C ILE A 363 -6.37 -4.88 1.39
N PHE A 364 -7.50 -5.32 1.94
CA PHE A 364 -8.15 -4.63 3.05
C PHE A 364 -7.25 -4.58 4.30
N LEU A 365 -6.61 -5.70 4.67
CA LEU A 365 -5.66 -5.73 5.79
C LEU A 365 -4.46 -4.84 5.56
N GLU A 366 -3.85 -4.89 4.38
CA GLU A 366 -2.70 -4.06 4.04
C GLU A 366 -3.04 -2.56 4.12
N ALA A 367 -4.28 -2.17 3.75
CA ALA A 367 -4.76 -0.79 3.93
C ALA A 367 -4.93 -0.41 5.41
N ARG A 368 -5.44 -1.31 6.27
CA ARG A 368 -5.52 -1.06 7.72
C ARG A 368 -4.14 -0.98 8.38
N VAL A 369 -3.19 -1.77 7.88
CA VAL A 369 -1.78 -1.70 8.31
C VAL A 369 -1.17 -0.35 7.95
N ALA A 370 -1.44 0.17 6.75
CA ALA A 370 -1.01 1.52 6.37
C ALA A 370 -1.56 2.60 7.33
N GLU A 371 -2.83 2.51 7.71
CA GLU A 371 -3.44 3.42 8.69
C GLU A 371 -2.74 3.34 10.06
N LEU A 372 -2.38 2.14 10.53
CA LEU A 372 -1.61 1.98 11.76
C LEU A 372 -0.21 2.61 11.66
N ILE A 373 0.50 2.41 10.54
CA ILE A 373 1.82 3.00 10.33
C ILE A 373 1.73 4.54 10.36
N LEU A 374 0.75 5.11 9.66
CA LEU A 374 0.52 6.56 9.63
C LEU A 374 0.11 7.12 11.00
N TYR A 375 -0.62 6.37 11.81
CA TYR A 375 -0.93 6.77 13.18
C TYR A 375 0.35 6.84 14.03
N TYR A 376 1.17 5.78 13.99
CA TYR A 376 2.37 5.66 14.82
C TYR A 376 3.58 6.46 14.31
N GLN A 377 3.54 7.00 13.07
CA GLN A 377 4.65 7.77 12.50
C GLN A 377 5.00 9.03 13.31
N ASN A 378 4.04 9.56 14.08
CA ASN A 378 4.21 10.80 14.85
C ASN A 378 4.82 10.55 16.24
N TYR A 379 5.15 9.31 16.57
CA TYR A 379 5.71 8.90 17.86
C TYR A 379 7.15 8.44 17.71
N ASP A 380 7.93 8.56 18.78
CA ASP A 380 9.34 8.17 18.79
C ASP A 380 9.52 6.66 18.53
N GLU A 381 10.57 6.29 17.79
CA GLU A 381 10.83 4.89 17.40
C GLU A 381 10.93 3.95 18.62
N THR A 382 11.47 4.44 19.74
CA THR A 382 11.60 3.67 20.98
C THR A 382 10.25 3.26 21.56
N ASP A 383 9.25 4.14 21.47
CA ASP A 383 7.89 3.89 21.97
C ASP A 383 7.08 3.02 21.00
N CYS A 384 7.49 3.02 19.73
CA CYS A 384 6.91 2.24 18.65
C CYS A 384 7.52 0.85 18.49
N ARG A 385 8.40 0.38 19.40
CA ARG A 385 9.10 -0.89 19.17
C ARG A 385 8.16 -2.08 18.98
N TRP A 386 7.11 -2.18 19.78
CA TRP A 386 6.13 -3.26 19.70
C TRP A 386 5.35 -3.25 18.38
N ILE A 387 5.04 -2.08 17.81
CA ILE A 387 4.35 -1.97 16.52
C ILE A 387 5.31 -2.29 15.38
N ILE A 388 6.56 -1.84 15.46
CA ILE A 388 7.62 -2.18 14.49
C ILE A 388 7.83 -3.70 14.46
N ASP A 389 7.96 -4.34 15.63
CA ASP A 389 8.10 -5.78 15.73
C ASP A 389 6.87 -6.51 15.16
N PHE A 390 5.65 -6.03 15.42
CA PHE A 390 4.43 -6.55 14.78
C PHE A 390 4.50 -6.48 13.25
N MET A 391 4.90 -5.34 12.68
CA MET A 391 5.00 -5.15 11.23
C MET A 391 6.09 -6.02 10.60
N GLU A 392 7.24 -6.17 11.26
CA GLU A 392 8.32 -7.06 10.82
C GLU A 392 7.86 -8.53 10.79
N ILE A 393 7.21 -9.00 11.86
CA ILE A 393 6.68 -10.37 11.92
C ILE A 393 5.59 -10.58 10.86
N LEU A 394 4.72 -9.58 10.64
CA LEU A 394 3.69 -9.63 9.60
C LEU A 394 4.31 -9.75 8.20
N ASN A 395 5.32 -8.93 7.89
CA ASN A 395 6.07 -9.00 6.64
C ASN A 395 6.68 -10.38 6.39
N ILE A 396 7.35 -10.92 7.40
CA ILE A 396 7.98 -12.24 7.32
C ILE A 396 6.93 -13.33 7.11
N ALA A 397 5.83 -13.31 7.88
CA ALA A 397 4.75 -14.28 7.73
C ALA A 397 4.15 -14.25 6.32
N PHE A 398 3.89 -13.06 5.76
CA PHE A 398 3.37 -12.92 4.41
C PHE A 398 4.36 -13.27 3.31
N ALA A 399 5.66 -13.09 3.55
CA ALA A 399 6.69 -13.56 2.63
C ALA A 399 6.80 -15.09 2.62
N ILE A 400 6.73 -15.74 3.79
CA ILE A 400 6.80 -17.21 3.92
C ILE A 400 5.60 -17.91 3.28
N TYR A 401 4.40 -17.34 3.45
CA TYR A 401 3.16 -17.90 2.92
C TYR A 401 2.79 -17.32 1.55
N ALA A 402 3.71 -16.60 0.89
CA ALA A 402 3.50 -16.16 -0.48
C ALA A 402 3.56 -17.35 -1.46
N GLU A 403 2.81 -17.25 -2.55
CA GLU A 403 2.66 -18.37 -3.51
C GLU A 403 3.92 -18.63 -4.35
N ASN A 404 4.86 -17.68 -4.42
CA ASN A 404 6.00 -17.72 -5.35
C ASN A 404 7.32 -18.26 -4.75
N VAL A 405 7.43 -18.37 -3.42
CA VAL A 405 8.63 -18.92 -2.74
C VAL A 405 8.20 -19.96 -1.71
N GLN A 406 8.68 -21.20 -1.87
CA GLN A 406 8.48 -22.26 -0.89
C GLN A 406 9.61 -22.24 0.14
N TYR A 407 9.26 -22.01 1.40
CA TYR A 407 10.16 -22.18 2.54
C TYR A 407 9.89 -23.53 3.20
N ASN A 408 10.92 -24.34 3.42
CA ASN A 408 10.84 -25.66 4.05
C ASN A 408 11.87 -25.79 5.17
N LEU A 409 11.55 -26.55 6.23
CA LEU A 409 12.51 -26.93 7.26
C LEU A 409 13.07 -28.32 6.97
N ILE A 410 14.39 -28.46 6.99
CA ILE A 410 15.08 -29.74 6.86
C ILE A 410 15.87 -29.99 8.14
N LYS A 411 15.62 -31.14 8.78
CA LYS A 411 16.40 -31.60 9.94
C LYS A 411 17.75 -32.12 9.44
N MET A 412 18.85 -31.60 9.96
CA MET A 412 20.19 -31.95 9.49
C MET A 412 20.80 -33.14 10.25
N ASN A 413 20.31 -33.45 11.46
CA ASN A 413 20.81 -34.53 12.30
C ASN A 413 19.84 -35.72 12.25
N GLY A 414 20.30 -36.79 11.59
CA GLY A 414 19.54 -38.02 11.34
C GLY A 414 19.92 -39.19 12.27
N GLU A 415 20.15 -38.97 13.56
CA GLU A 415 20.39 -40.07 14.51
C GLU A 415 19.69 -39.80 15.84
N GLY A 416 18.85 -40.76 16.28
CA GLY A 416 18.19 -40.79 17.59
C GLY A 416 16.69 -40.48 17.56
N LEU A 417 15.87 -41.50 17.27
CA LEU A 417 14.54 -41.57 17.87
C LEU A 417 14.74 -41.75 19.37
N GLU A 418 14.39 -40.76 20.18
CA GLU A 418 13.73 -40.94 21.48
C GLU A 418 13.48 -39.58 22.14
N ASP A 419 12.19 -39.31 22.37
CA ASP A 419 11.62 -38.46 23.42
C ASP A 419 12.41 -37.23 23.89
N LYS A 420 12.22 -36.10 23.20
CA LYS A 420 12.35 -34.76 23.81
C LYS A 420 11.22 -33.86 23.34
N THR A 421 10.35 -33.50 24.27
CA THR A 421 9.21 -32.55 24.15
C THR A 421 9.62 -31.09 23.87
N LEU A 422 10.85 -30.86 23.42
CA LEU A 422 11.36 -29.55 23.02
C LEU A 422 12.03 -29.73 21.66
N VAL A 423 11.38 -29.25 20.61
CA VAL A 423 11.97 -29.18 19.26
C VAL A 423 13.18 -28.25 19.36
N ASP A 424 14.39 -28.82 19.40
CA ASP A 424 15.61 -28.04 19.30
C ASP A 424 15.68 -27.43 17.89
N LEU A 425 15.38 -26.13 17.81
CA LEU A 425 15.31 -25.41 16.55
C LEU A 425 16.69 -25.31 15.88
N ASP A 426 17.78 -25.56 16.60
CA ASP A 426 19.14 -25.47 16.07
C ASP A 426 19.50 -26.65 15.16
N ASP A 427 18.79 -27.77 15.26
CA ASP A 427 18.93 -28.95 14.39
C ASP A 427 18.31 -28.76 13.00
N TYR A 428 17.52 -27.71 12.81
CA TYR A 428 16.79 -27.47 11.56
C TYR A 428 17.40 -26.33 10.74
N ARG A 429 17.42 -26.52 9.43
CA ARG A 429 17.78 -25.50 8.44
C ARG A 429 16.59 -25.11 7.59
N VAL A 430 16.54 -23.83 7.23
CA VAL A 430 15.52 -23.24 6.36
C VAL A 430 16.03 -23.33 4.92
N PHE A 431 15.23 -23.93 4.06
CA PHE A 431 15.46 -24.02 2.62
C PHE A 431 14.39 -23.22 1.89
N SER A 432 14.81 -22.36 0.98
CA SER A 432 13.93 -21.55 0.13
C SER A 432 14.07 -22.01 -1.33
N GLN A 433 12.95 -22.22 -2.02
CA GLN A 433 12.90 -22.59 -3.44
C GLN A 433 11.90 -21.67 -4.16
N MET A 434 12.31 -21.07 -5.28
CA MET A 434 11.40 -20.33 -6.15
C MET A 434 10.52 -21.31 -6.95
N ASN A 435 9.21 -21.07 -6.96
CA ASN A 435 8.27 -21.84 -7.77
C ASN A 435 8.41 -21.40 -9.24
N GLN A 436 8.79 -22.32 -10.13
CA GLN A 436 8.89 -22.04 -11.58
C GLN A 436 7.53 -21.96 -12.30
N ALA A 437 6.40 -22.04 -11.57
CA ALA A 437 5.06 -22.25 -12.14
C ALA A 437 4.13 -21.02 -12.12
N SER A 438 4.50 -19.88 -11.51
CA SER A 438 3.59 -18.73 -11.32
C SER A 438 3.80 -17.62 -12.35
N THR A 439 3.60 -17.89 -13.64
CA THR A 439 3.62 -16.85 -14.71
C THR A 439 2.24 -16.56 -15.30
N THR A 440 1.16 -17.04 -14.70
CA THR A 440 -0.21 -16.72 -15.13
C THR A 440 -1.03 -16.37 -13.90
N GLU A 441 -1.02 -15.09 -13.52
CA GLU A 441 -2.05 -14.54 -12.63
C GLU A 441 -3.20 -14.02 -13.50
N ASP A 442 -4.33 -14.70 -13.41
CA ASP A 442 -5.63 -14.22 -13.87
C ASP A 442 -5.99 -12.93 -13.11
N ILE A 443 -6.20 -11.86 -13.86
CA ILE A 443 -6.74 -10.59 -13.39
C ILE A 443 -8.19 -10.86 -12.93
N PRO A 444 -8.57 -10.56 -11.67
CA PRO A 444 -9.98 -10.67 -11.28
C PRO A 444 -10.80 -9.62 -12.04
N GLU A 445 -11.72 -10.08 -12.87
CA GLU A 445 -12.79 -9.27 -13.45
C GLU A 445 -13.54 -8.51 -12.35
N GLU A 446 -13.82 -7.24 -12.64
CA GLU A 446 -14.54 -6.30 -11.79
C GLU A 446 -15.90 -6.90 -11.40
N LEU A 447 -16.09 -7.15 -10.10
CA LEU A 447 -17.43 -7.35 -9.55
C LEU A 447 -18.07 -5.96 -9.39
N GLU A 448 -18.94 -5.62 -10.33
CA GLU A 448 -19.92 -4.54 -10.19
C GLU A 448 -20.67 -4.71 -8.86
N ILE A 449 -20.42 -3.79 -7.94
CA ILE A 449 -21.22 -3.64 -6.73
C ILE A 449 -22.42 -2.80 -7.14
N ASP A 450 -23.53 -3.46 -7.41
CA ASP A 450 -24.83 -2.80 -7.56
C ASP A 450 -25.19 -2.17 -6.19
N GLU A 451 -25.14 -0.84 -6.14
CA GLU A 451 -25.65 -0.05 -5.03
C GLU A 451 -27.18 0.04 -5.14
N ASN A 452 -27.90 -0.57 -4.19
CA ASN A 452 -29.07 0.07 -3.57
C ASN A 452 -29.45 -0.62 -2.25
N PRO A 453 -30.11 0.11 -1.35
CA PRO A 453 -29.75 0.24 0.08
C PRO A 453 -30.08 -0.92 1.00
#